data_AF-A0A8T2T694-F1
#
_entry.id   AF-A0A8T2T694-F1
#
_cell.length_a   1.000
_cell.length_b   1.000
_cell.length_c   1.000
_cell.angle_alpha   90.00
_cell.angle_beta   90.00
_cell.angle_gamma   90.00
#
_symmetry.space_group_name_H-M   'P 1'
#
loop_
_entity.id
_entity.type
_entity.pdbx_description
1 polymer ?
#
loop_
_entity_poly.entity_id
_entity_poly.type
_entity_poly.pdbx_seq_one_letter_code
_entity_poly.pdbx_strand_id
1 'polypeptide(L)'
;MMNMGEANEVLLKHDQLFAYLQQLLRQIEEQTGKPDQELRDKLEALSKEVVRPPSIPGAQLGEIEIAQELDLLSAKLETVEEHIAPSVIDPEVQKILSATADLWVPTVTASSKDRASIASSSTVKNGSR
;
A
#
# COMPACT_ATOMS: atom_id res chain seq x y z
N MET A 1 -11.81 -17.77 10.97
CA MET A 1 -12.77 -16.68 10.65
C MET A 1 -12.31 -15.44 11.40
N MET A 2 -11.73 -14.45 10.73
CA MET A 2 -11.36 -13.17 11.35
C MET A 2 -12.62 -12.32 11.62
N ASN A 3 -12.55 -11.53 12.69
CA ASN A 3 -13.68 -10.80 13.24
C ASN A 3 -13.90 -9.50 12.46
N MET A 4 -15.16 -9.04 12.36
CA MET A 4 -15.51 -7.83 11.58
C MET A 4 -14.79 -6.56 12.06
N GLY A 5 -14.24 -6.58 13.30
CA GLY A 5 -13.39 -5.53 13.85
C GLY A 5 -12.01 -5.41 13.20
N GLU A 6 -11.38 -6.51 12.78
CA GLU A 6 -10.02 -6.50 12.20
C GLU A 6 -10.01 -5.89 10.79
N ALA A 7 -11.05 -6.17 9.98
CA ALA A 7 -11.20 -5.56 8.66
C ALA A 7 -11.41 -4.03 8.73
N ASN A 8 -12.11 -3.55 9.77
CA ASN A 8 -12.34 -2.13 9.99
C ASN A 8 -11.05 -1.43 10.46
N GLU A 9 -10.18 -2.14 11.18
CA GLU A 9 -8.86 -1.64 11.58
C GLU A 9 -7.94 -1.48 10.37
N VAL A 10 -7.86 -2.46 9.46
CA VAL A 10 -7.04 -2.35 8.24
C VAL A 10 -7.49 -1.18 7.36
N LEU A 11 -8.81 -0.97 7.21
CA LEU A 11 -9.36 0.19 6.52
C LEU A 11 -8.96 1.51 7.17
N LEU A 12 -8.99 1.57 8.51
CA LEU A 12 -8.58 2.76 9.25
C LEU A 12 -7.08 3.05 9.08
N LYS A 13 -6.22 2.02 9.12
CA LYS A 13 -4.77 2.14 8.91
C LYS A 13 -4.44 2.59 7.49
N HIS A 14 -5.19 2.11 6.49
CA HIS A 14 -5.09 2.56 5.11
C HIS A 14 -5.37 4.06 4.98
N ASP A 15 -6.52 4.53 5.47
CA ASP A 15 -6.90 5.95 5.38
C ASP A 15 -5.89 6.85 6.12
N GLN A 16 -5.40 6.39 7.28
CA GLN A 16 -4.36 7.09 8.06
C GLN A 16 -3.02 7.18 7.33
N LEU A 17 -2.59 6.09 6.67
CA LEU A 17 -1.35 6.07 5.88
C LEU A 17 -1.39 7.11 4.76
N PHE A 18 -2.45 7.12 3.95
CA PHE A 18 -2.52 8.04 2.81
C PHE A 18 -2.72 9.50 3.26
N ALA A 19 -3.44 9.75 4.36
CA ALA A 19 -3.50 11.08 4.95
C ALA A 19 -2.12 11.59 5.40
N TYR A 20 -1.32 10.71 6.02
CA TYR A 20 0.04 11.02 6.45
C TYR A 20 0.97 11.30 5.26
N LEU A 21 0.96 10.45 4.23
CA LEU A 21 1.78 10.63 3.04
C LEU A 21 1.43 11.93 2.29
N GLN A 22 0.14 12.27 2.19
CA GLN A 22 -0.29 13.55 1.62
C GLN A 22 0.18 14.74 2.45
N GLN A 23 0.20 14.61 3.78
CA GLN A 23 0.72 15.66 4.65
C GLN A 23 2.22 15.86 4.47
N LEU A 24 3.00 14.78 4.43
CA LEU A 24 4.44 14.86 4.16
C LEU A 24 4.73 15.53 2.82
N LEU A 25 4.00 15.16 1.78
CA LEU A 25 4.15 15.76 0.45
C LEU A 25 3.88 17.27 0.50
N ARG A 26 2.77 17.70 1.13
CA ARG A 26 2.46 19.13 1.30
C ARG A 26 3.58 19.87 2.06
N GLN A 27 4.11 19.29 3.13
CA GLN A 27 5.20 19.89 3.90
C GLN A 27 6.47 20.07 3.05
N ILE A 28 6.80 19.10 2.21
CA ILE A 28 7.93 19.18 1.28
C ILE A 28 7.68 20.27 0.23
N GLU A 29 6.48 20.33 -0.34
CA GLU A 29 6.11 21.36 -1.34
C GLU A 29 6.15 22.78 -0.74
N GLU A 30 5.71 22.94 0.51
CA GLU A 30 5.78 24.22 1.24
C GLU A 30 7.24 24.63 1.52
N GLN A 31 8.09 23.70 1.94
CA GLN A 31 9.50 23.99 2.22
C GLN A 31 10.33 24.25 0.96
N THR A 32 10.02 23.55 -0.14
CA THR A 32 10.73 23.70 -1.42
C THR A 32 10.16 24.81 -2.29
N GLY A 33 8.93 25.26 -2.01
CA GLY A 33 8.18 26.23 -2.81
C GLY A 33 7.77 25.68 -4.19
N LYS A 34 7.83 24.37 -4.39
CA LYS A 34 7.57 23.72 -5.68
C LYS A 34 6.55 22.59 -5.52
N PRO A 35 5.43 22.62 -6.27
CA PRO A 35 4.54 21.48 -6.32
C PRO A 35 5.21 20.31 -7.03
N ASP A 36 4.98 19.09 -6.55
CA ASP A 36 5.45 17.87 -7.20
C ASP A 36 4.25 17.05 -7.69
N GLN A 37 3.80 17.36 -8.90
CA GLN A 37 2.65 16.70 -9.51
C GLN A 37 2.91 15.20 -9.74
N GLU A 38 4.15 14.82 -10.05
CA GLU A 38 4.51 13.42 -10.28
C GLU A 38 4.34 12.61 -8.98
N LEU A 39 4.79 13.14 -7.84
CA LEU A 39 4.59 12.50 -6.54
C LEU A 39 3.12 12.43 -6.15
N ARG A 40 2.31 13.45 -6.46
CA ARG A 40 0.85 13.43 -6.23
C ARG A 40 0.18 12.31 -7.01
N ASP A 41 0.51 12.18 -8.30
CA ASP A 41 -0.04 11.16 -9.18
C ASP A 41 0.39 9.75 -8.74
N LYS A 42 1.66 9.58 -8.34
CA LYS A 42 2.17 8.33 -7.76
C LYS A 42 1.44 7.95 -6.48
N LEU A 43 1.13 8.92 -5.62
CA LEU A 43 0.42 8.67 -4.37
C LEU A 43 -1.04 8.25 -4.62
N GLU A 44 -1.71 8.86 -5.60
CA GLU A 44 -3.06 8.46 -6.02
C GLU A 44 -3.06 7.05 -6.64
N ALA A 45 -2.10 6.76 -7.53
CA ALA A 45 -1.95 5.44 -8.13
C ALA A 45 -1.68 4.37 -7.06
N LEU A 46 -0.82 4.66 -6.09
CA LEU A 46 -0.51 3.76 -4.97
C LEU A 46 -1.76 3.49 -4.12
N SER A 47 -2.57 4.50 -3.82
CA SER A 47 -3.82 4.32 -3.07
C SER A 47 -4.79 3.36 -3.78
N LYS A 48 -4.87 3.45 -5.11
CA LYS A 48 -5.71 2.54 -5.91
C LYS A 48 -5.11 1.13 -6.01
N GLU A 49 -3.79 1.02 -6.07
CA GLU A 49 -3.09 -0.28 -6.20
C GLU A 49 -3.19 -1.10 -4.90
N VAL A 50 -3.00 -0.47 -3.75
CA VAL A 50 -3.02 -1.14 -2.44
C VAL A 50 -4.36 -1.82 -2.16
N VAL A 51 -5.46 -1.22 -2.61
CA VAL A 51 -6.82 -1.74 -2.42
C VAL A 51 -7.28 -2.65 -3.55
N ARG A 52 -6.49 -2.77 -4.63
CA ARG A 52 -6.87 -3.58 -5.78
C ARG A 52 -6.96 -5.05 -5.35
N PRO A 53 -8.13 -5.70 -5.54
CA PRO A 53 -8.22 -7.14 -5.31
C PRO A 53 -7.37 -7.88 -6.36
N PRO A 54 -6.80 -9.04 -6.02
CA PRO A 54 -6.05 -9.84 -6.98
C PRO A 54 -6.92 -10.15 -8.21
N SER A 55 -6.39 -9.90 -9.40
CA SER A 55 -7.11 -10.05 -10.68
C SER A 55 -7.39 -11.49 -11.09
N ILE A 56 -6.92 -12.49 -10.32
CA ILE A 56 -7.14 -13.91 -10.58
C ILE A 56 -8.10 -14.44 -9.51
N PRO A 57 -9.42 -14.45 -9.76
CA PRO A 57 -10.38 -15.04 -8.84
C PRO A 57 -10.33 -16.57 -9.02
N GLY A 58 -9.85 -17.29 -8.01
CA GLY A 58 -10.19 -18.70 -7.83
C GLY A 58 -9.69 -19.69 -8.89
N ALA A 59 -8.66 -19.37 -9.67
CA ALA A 59 -7.97 -20.41 -10.44
C ALA A 59 -7.31 -21.37 -9.43
N GLN A 60 -7.73 -22.63 -9.41
CA GLN A 60 -6.92 -23.68 -8.80
C GLN A 60 -5.65 -23.79 -9.63
N LEU A 61 -4.63 -23.02 -9.26
CA LEU A 61 -3.30 -23.14 -9.85
C LEU A 61 -2.79 -24.54 -9.49
N GLY A 62 -2.32 -25.29 -10.48
CA GLY A 62 -1.60 -26.54 -10.24
C GLY A 62 -0.30 -26.27 -9.48
N GLU A 63 0.28 -27.30 -8.84
CA GLU A 63 1.54 -27.16 -8.08
C GLU A 63 2.68 -26.50 -8.90
N ILE A 64 2.75 -26.81 -10.21
CA ILE A 64 3.74 -26.23 -11.13
C ILE A 64 3.51 -24.73 -11.34
N GLU A 65 2.26 -24.32 -11.49
CA GLU A 65 1.89 -22.91 -11.70
C GLU A 65 2.09 -22.11 -10.41
N ILE A 66 1.79 -22.71 -9.25
CA ILE A 66 2.10 -22.12 -7.95
C ILE A 66 3.61 -21.89 -7.81
N ALA A 67 4.44 -22.88 -8.15
CA ALA A 67 5.90 -22.73 -8.09
C ALA A 67 6.38 -21.58 -9.00
N GLN A 68 5.86 -21.48 -10.22
CA GLN A 68 6.20 -20.39 -11.14
C GLN A 68 5.78 -19.01 -10.61
N GLU A 69 4.59 -18.89 -10.03
CA GLU A 69 4.14 -17.65 -9.41
C GLU A 69 4.97 -17.28 -8.17
N LEU A 70 5.38 -18.27 -7.37
CA LEU A 70 6.28 -18.05 -6.24
C LEU A 70 7.68 -17.61 -6.68
N ASP A 71 8.23 -18.20 -7.75
CA ASP A 71 9.51 -17.79 -8.32
C ASP A 71 9.43 -16.35 -8.85
N LEU A 72 8.35 -16.01 -9.55
CA LEU A 72 8.09 -14.66 -10.05
C LEU A 72 7.94 -13.65 -8.91
N LEU A 73 7.21 -14.00 -7.85
CA LEU A 73 7.06 -13.16 -6.67
C LEU A 73 8.39 -12.97 -5.95
N SER A 74 9.22 -14.01 -5.85
CA SER A 74 10.54 -13.94 -5.23
C SER A 74 11.47 -13.00 -5.99
N ALA A 75 11.51 -13.08 -7.32
CA ALA A 75 12.28 -12.16 -8.16
C ALA A 75 11.81 -10.69 -8.02
N LYS A 76 10.48 -10.47 -7.93
CA LYS A 76 9.93 -9.13 -7.69
C LYS A 76 10.32 -8.58 -6.31
N LEU A 77 10.34 -9.43 -5.28
CA LEU A 77 10.78 -9.04 -3.94
C LEU A 77 12.26 -8.67 -3.93
N GLU A 78 13.11 -9.39 -4.66
CA GLU A 78 14.54 -9.08 -4.82
C GLU A 78 14.74 -7.69 -5.45
N THR A 79 14.00 -7.36 -6.53
CA THR A 79 14.05 -6.02 -7.14
C THR A 79 13.60 -4.92 -6.17
N VAL A 80 12.56 -5.18 -5.37
CA VAL A 80 12.10 -4.22 -4.36
C VAL A 80 13.18 -4.01 -3.28
N GLU A 81 13.84 -5.07 -2.83
CA GLU A 81 14.94 -4.99 -1.88
C GLU A 81 16.11 -4.16 -2.43
N GLU A 82 16.49 -4.36 -3.69
CA GLU A 82 17.54 -3.57 -4.34
C GLU A 82 17.22 -2.06 -4.37
N HIS A 83 15.94 -1.69 -4.51
CA HIS A 83 15.51 -0.30 -4.53
C HIS A 83 15.40 0.31 -3.12
N ILE A 84 15.13 -0.51 -2.09
CA ILE A 84 15.01 -0.08 -0.70
C ILE A 84 16.38 -0.03 0.01
N ALA A 85 17.30 -0.93 -0.34
CA ALA A 85 18.62 -1.03 0.29
C ALA A 85 19.41 0.30 0.33
N PRO A 86 19.37 1.18 -0.69
CA PRO A 86 19.99 2.50 -0.62
C PRO A 86 19.29 3.44 0.39
N SER A 87 17.97 3.28 0.58
CA SER A 87 17.16 4.12 1.48
C SER A 87 17.37 3.79 2.96
N VAL A 88 17.77 2.56 3.31
CA VAL A 88 18.13 2.19 4.70
C VAL A 88 19.52 2.70 5.12
N ILE A 89 20.30 3.25 4.19
CA ILE A 89 21.59 3.90 4.50
C ILE A 89 21.36 5.25 5.20
N ASP A 90 20.21 5.89 4.97
CA ASP A 90 19.83 7.14 5.64
C ASP A 90 19.09 6.85 6.97
N PRO A 91 19.70 7.19 8.13
CA PRO A 91 19.08 6.96 9.44
C PRO A 91 17.76 7.72 9.64
N GLU A 92 17.58 8.86 8.97
CA GLU A 92 16.34 9.65 9.06
C GLU A 92 15.20 8.98 8.31
N VAL A 93 15.48 8.44 7.12
CA VAL A 93 14.54 7.62 6.36
C VAL A 93 14.17 6.35 7.14
N GLN A 94 15.14 5.65 7.71
CA GLN A 94 14.89 4.47 8.54
C GLN A 94 14.00 4.79 9.75
N LYS A 95 14.24 5.92 10.42
CA LYS A 95 13.43 6.38 11.55
C LYS A 95 11.98 6.65 11.14
N ILE A 96 11.76 7.30 9.99
CA ILE A 96 10.41 7.58 9.47
C ILE A 96 9.69 6.27 9.10
N LEU A 97 10.36 5.35 8.40
CA LEU A 97 9.79 4.05 8.01
C LEU A 97 9.44 3.20 9.23
N SER A 98 10.28 3.22 10.27
CA SER A 98 10.04 2.50 11.52
C SER A 98 8.90 3.13 12.33
N ALA A 99 8.88 4.46 12.44
CA ALA A 99 7.83 5.19 13.16
C ALA A 99 6.45 5.08 12.49
N THR A 100 6.41 4.76 11.19
CA THR A 100 5.17 4.63 10.41
C THR A 100 4.80 3.16 10.13
N ALA A 101 5.55 2.20 10.67
CA ALA A 101 5.30 0.76 10.49
C ALA A 101 3.88 0.34 10.89
N ASP A 102 3.35 0.93 11.97
CA ASP A 102 1.98 0.68 12.46
C ASP A 102 0.88 1.12 11.48
N LEU A 103 1.22 1.90 10.45
CA LEU A 103 0.31 2.34 9.39
C LEU A 103 0.51 1.54 8.11
N TRP A 104 1.76 1.36 7.66
CA TRP A 104 2.02 0.72 6.36
C TRP A 104 1.99 -0.81 6.42
N VAL A 105 2.50 -1.44 7.48
CA VAL A 105 2.56 -2.92 7.56
C VAL A 105 1.18 -3.56 7.47
N PRO A 106 0.16 -3.14 8.24
CA PRO A 106 -1.19 -3.73 8.14
C PRO A 106 -1.84 -3.49 6.78
N THR A 107 -1.53 -2.35 6.17
CA THR A 107 -2.09 -1.94 4.88
C THR A 107 -1.54 -2.78 3.72
N VAL A 108 -0.23 -3.04 3.69
CA VAL A 108 0.39 -3.83 2.60
C VAL A 108 0.21 -5.34 2.77
N THR A 109 0.13 -5.82 4.01
CA THR A 109 -0.09 -7.25 4.33
C THR A 109 -1.58 -7.63 4.40
N ALA A 110 -2.47 -6.67 4.18
CA ALA A 110 -3.92 -6.87 4.11
C ALA A 110 -4.29 -8.00 3.13
N SER A 111 -5.18 -8.90 3.57
CA SER A 111 -5.64 -10.01 2.74
C SER A 111 -6.49 -9.51 1.56
N SER A 112 -6.69 -10.36 0.54
CA SER A 112 -7.56 -10.04 -0.59
C SER A 112 -8.99 -9.66 -0.18
N LYS A 113 -9.51 -10.29 0.89
CA LYS A 113 -10.80 -9.97 1.48
C LYS A 113 -10.81 -8.58 2.12
N ASP A 114 -9.75 -8.23 2.86
CA ASP A 114 -9.64 -6.93 3.51
C ASP A 114 -9.52 -5.82 2.45
N ARG A 115 -8.68 -6.03 1.43
CA ARG A 115 -8.54 -5.11 0.28
C ARG A 115 -9.87 -4.89 -0.45
N ALA A 116 -10.66 -5.94 -0.65
CA ALA A 116 -12.01 -5.83 -1.24
C ALA A 116 -12.97 -5.00 -0.37
N SER A 117 -12.86 -5.09 0.97
CA SER A 117 -13.63 -4.24 1.89
C SER A 117 -13.23 -2.76 1.80
N ILE A 118 -11.95 -2.48 1.57
CA ILE A 118 -11.45 -1.11 1.36
C ILE A 118 -11.94 -0.54 0.02
N ALA A 119 -11.81 -1.32 -1.07
CA ALA A 119 -12.25 -0.91 -2.41
C ALA A 119 -13.77 -0.63 -2.50
N SER A 120 -14.58 -1.40 -1.75
CA SER A 120 -16.02 -1.17 -1.68
C SER A 120 -16.37 0.07 -0.86
N SER A 121 -15.69 0.32 0.26
CA SER A 121 -15.90 1.52 1.09
C SER A 121 -15.48 2.83 0.40
N SER A 122 -14.38 2.81 -0.37
CA SER A 122 -13.91 3.97 -1.14
C SER A 122 -14.85 4.35 -2.29
N THR A 123 -15.57 3.39 -2.87
CA THR A 123 -16.59 3.63 -3.91
C THR A 123 -17.84 4.33 -3.36
N VAL A 124 -18.24 4.04 -2.11
CA VAL A 124 -19.46 4.62 -1.50
C VAL A 124 -19.30 6.10 -1.15
N LYS A 125 -18.07 6.58 -0.86
CA LYS A 125 -17.82 7.99 -0.54
C LYS A 125 -17.87 8.95 -1.74
N ASN A 126 -17.93 8.44 -2.98
CA ASN A 126 -17.92 9.27 -4.20
C ASN A 126 -19.28 9.31 -4.94
N GLY A 127 -20.35 8.76 -4.34
CA GLY A 127 -21.66 8.56 -4.96
C GLY A 127 -22.82 9.23 -4.24
N SER A 128 -22.64 10.43 -3.68
CA SER A 128 -23.76 11.23 -3.16
C SER A 128 -23.50 12.72 -3.34
N ARG A 129 -23.86 13.21 -4.51
CA ARG A 129 -24.27 14.60 -4.73
C ARG A 129 -25.36 14.64 -5.78
#